data_AF-A0A6G3TXR1-F1
#
_entry.id   AF-A0A6G3TXR1-F1
#
_cell.length_a   1.000
_cell.length_b   1.000
_cell.length_c   1.000
_cell.angle_alpha   90.00
_cell.angle_beta   90.00
_cell.angle_gamma   90.00
#
_symmetry.space_group_name_H-M   'P 1'
#
loop_
_entity.id
_entity.type
_entity.pdbx_description
1 polymer ?
#
loop_
_entity_poly.entity_id
_entity_poly.type
_entity_poly.pdbx_seq_one_letter_code
_entity_poly.pdbx_strand_id
1 'polypeptide(L)' 'PADGSAALAPLDGAPLLSRVAAAVAEAVTAGTWDRLKACEAATCHWAYYDRSPAGRGRWYSMQVCGARAKMRRYRAKEPR' A
#
# COMPACT_ATOMS: atom_id res chain seq x y z
N PRO A 1 26.01 14.79 -14.13
CA PRO A 1 26.37 13.45 -14.68
C PRO A 1 25.65 13.24 -16.03
N ALA A 2 26.34 12.75 -17.05
CA ALA A 2 25.85 12.60 -18.42
C ALA A 2 25.20 11.23 -18.68
N ASP A 3 24.53 10.67 -17.67
CA ASP A 3 23.88 9.36 -17.73
C ASP A 3 22.44 9.42 -18.28
N GLY A 4 21.95 10.61 -18.60
CA GLY A 4 20.59 10.82 -19.09
C GLY A 4 19.52 10.60 -18.02
N SER A 5 19.90 10.49 -16.74
CA SER A 5 18.95 10.36 -15.65
C SER A 5 18.14 11.65 -15.45
N ALA A 6 16.86 11.50 -15.14
CA ALA A 6 15.96 12.59 -14.81
C ALA A 6 15.27 12.26 -13.48
N ALA A 7 15.10 13.27 -12.62
CA ALA A 7 14.37 13.17 -11.37
C ALA A 7 13.22 14.17 -11.36
N LEU A 8 12.06 13.74 -10.86
CA LEU A 8 10.93 14.63 -10.63
C LEU A 8 11.10 15.31 -9.28
N ALA A 9 11.02 16.64 -9.24
CA ALA A 9 11.07 17.42 -8.03
C ALA A 9 9.88 18.40 -7.97
N PRO A 10 9.29 18.65 -6.78
CA PRO A 10 8.30 19.71 -6.61
C PRO A 10 8.87 21.09 -6.96
N LEU A 11 8.07 21.93 -7.61
CA LEU A 11 8.32 23.38 -7.66
C LEU A 11 7.99 24.00 -6.28
N ASP A 12 8.69 25.08 -5.90
CA ASP A 12 8.75 25.73 -4.57
C ASP A 12 7.53 25.62 -3.63
N GLY A 13 7.79 25.55 -2.32
CA GLY A 13 6.76 25.47 -1.28
C GLY A 13 6.11 24.09 -1.11
N ALA A 14 6.55 23.11 -1.92
CA ALA A 14 6.24 21.67 -1.87
C ALA A 14 4.96 21.30 -1.11
N PRO A 15 3.78 21.72 -1.63
CA PRO A 15 2.52 21.31 -1.05
C PRO A 15 2.48 19.78 -0.99
N LEU A 16 1.84 19.21 0.03
CA LEU A 16 1.80 17.77 0.30
C LEU A 16 1.53 16.93 -0.96
N LEU A 17 0.65 17.42 -1.84
CA LEU A 17 0.30 16.77 -3.10
C LEU A 17 1.48 16.61 -4.06
N SER A 18 2.35 17.62 -4.20
CA SER A 18 3.52 17.52 -5.08
C SER A 18 4.52 16.47 -4.60
N ARG A 19 4.69 16.35 -3.27
CA ARG A 19 5.54 15.30 -2.67
C ARG A 19 4.95 13.91 -2.86
N VAL A 20 3.62 13.79 -2.71
CA VAL A 20 2.91 12.53 -2.98
C VAL A 20 3.04 12.15 -4.46
N ALA A 21 2.83 13.11 -5.39
CA ALA A 21 2.95 12.86 -6.83
C ALA A 21 4.37 12.43 -7.24
N ALA A 22 5.41 13.08 -6.70
CA ALA A 22 6.80 12.67 -6.93
C ALA A 22 7.06 11.24 -6.43
N ALA A 23 6.63 10.90 -5.21
CA ALA A 23 6.80 9.55 -4.65
C ALA A 23 6.03 8.47 -5.44
N VAL A 24 4.84 8.80 -5.96
CA VAL A 24 4.07 7.92 -6.86
C VAL A 24 4.85 7.66 -8.15
N ALA A 25 5.36 8.72 -8.79
CA ALA A 25 6.10 8.61 -10.04
C ALA A 25 7.39 7.79 -9.86
N GLU A 26 8.15 8.05 -8.79
CA GLU A 26 9.33 7.26 -8.41
C GLU A 26 8.96 5.77 -8.25
N ALA A 27 7.91 5.46 -7.49
CA ALA A 27 7.48 4.08 -7.27
C ALA A 27 7.05 3.36 -8.56
N VAL A 28 6.39 4.08 -9.49
CA VAL A 28 6.03 3.56 -10.82
C VAL A 28 7.27 3.25 -11.63
N THR A 29 8.22 4.18 -11.71
CA THR A 29 9.49 3.97 -12.46
C THR A 29 10.35 2.86 -11.86
N ALA A 30 10.31 2.67 -10.54
CA ALA A 30 11.02 1.61 -9.84
C ALA A 30 10.30 0.24 -9.89
N GLY A 31 9.11 0.15 -10.49
CA GLY A 31 8.30 -1.07 -10.52
C GLY A 31 7.79 -1.52 -9.15
N THR A 32 7.73 -0.62 -8.17
CA THR A 32 7.32 -0.92 -6.79
C THR A 32 5.91 -0.43 -6.47
N TRP A 33 5.27 0.29 -7.39
CA TRP A 33 3.92 0.82 -7.26
C TRP A 33 2.88 -0.21 -6.79
N ASP A 34 2.93 -1.44 -7.33
CA ASP A 34 1.97 -2.51 -7.00
C ASP A 34 2.06 -3.01 -5.55
N ARG A 35 3.08 -2.59 -4.80
CA ARG A 35 3.16 -2.84 -3.36
C ARG A 35 2.26 -1.90 -2.57
N LEU A 36 1.91 -0.72 -3.08
CA LEU A 36 0.91 0.14 -2.45
C LEU A 36 -0.49 -0.44 -2.73
N LYS A 37 -1.21 -0.81 -1.68
CA LYS A 37 -2.48 -1.54 -1.76
C LYS A 37 -3.52 -0.95 -0.82
N ALA A 38 -4.79 -1.13 -1.15
CA ALA A 38 -5.89 -0.94 -0.21
C ALA A 38 -6.12 -2.21 0.61
N CYS A 39 -6.50 -2.07 1.87
CA CYS A 39 -6.89 -3.20 2.71
C CYS A 39 -8.11 -3.92 2.11
N GLU A 40 -8.07 -5.25 2.02
CA GLU A 40 -9.15 -6.05 1.39
C GLU A 40 -10.40 -6.18 2.29
N ALA A 41 -10.36 -5.64 3.51
CA ALA A 41 -11.54 -5.66 4.37
C ALA A 41 -12.55 -4.62 3.85
N ALA A 42 -13.76 -5.05 3.51
CA ALA A 42 -14.79 -4.21 2.86
C ALA A 42 -15.09 -2.88 3.59
N THR A 43 -14.94 -2.83 4.91
CA THR A 43 -15.18 -1.64 5.73
C THR A 43 -13.88 -0.93 6.17
N CYS A 44 -12.74 -1.30 5.59
CA CYS A 44 -11.45 -0.70 5.89
C CYS A 44 -10.99 0.17 4.71
N HIS A 45 -10.82 1.46 4.95
CA HIS A 45 -10.40 2.43 3.93
C HIS A 45 -8.91 2.79 4.02
N TRP A 46 -8.11 1.95 4.69
CA TRP A 46 -6.67 2.19 4.82
C TRP A 46 -5.91 1.64 3.61
N ALA A 47 -5.01 2.47 3.08
CA ALA A 47 -3.94 2.03 2.20
C ALA A 47 -2.70 1.63 3.01
N TYR A 48 -1.92 0.66 2.52
CA TYR A 48 -0.65 0.24 3.09
C TYR A 48 0.35 -0.08 1.99
N TYR A 49 1.63 -0.02 2.34
CA TYR A 49 2.70 -0.53 1.50
C TYR A 49 3.05 -1.97 1.91
N ASP A 50 2.92 -2.92 0.99
CA ASP A 50 3.14 -4.34 1.20
C ASP A 50 4.63 -4.67 1.31
N ARG A 51 5.08 -4.81 2.57
CA ARG A 51 6.44 -5.22 2.92
C ARG A 51 6.58 -6.74 3.06
N SER A 52 5.55 -7.52 2.73
CA SER A 52 5.66 -8.98 2.77
C SER A 52 6.66 -9.48 1.72
N PRO A 53 7.43 -10.54 1.98
CA PRO A 53 8.45 -11.04 1.06
C PRO A 53 7.90 -11.35 -0.34
N ALA A 54 6.68 -11.91 -0.41
CA ALA A 54 6.05 -12.30 -1.67
C ALA A 54 5.17 -11.21 -2.28
N GLY A 55 5.00 -10.04 -1.64
CA GLY A 55 4.06 -9.01 -2.11
C GLY A 55 2.61 -9.51 -2.20
N ARG A 56 2.18 -10.38 -1.27
CA ARG A 56 0.82 -10.97 -1.23
C ARG A 56 0.04 -10.61 0.04
N GLY A 57 0.47 -9.55 0.73
CA GLY A 57 -0.27 -9.00 1.86
C GLY A 57 -1.66 -8.55 1.42
N ARG A 58 -2.68 -8.87 2.24
CA ARG A 58 -4.11 -8.55 2.01
C ARG A 58 -4.67 -7.52 2.98
N TRP A 59 -3.97 -7.27 4.08
CA TRP A 59 -4.45 -6.47 5.21
C TRP A 59 -3.42 -5.40 5.55
N TYR A 60 -3.89 -4.17 5.78
CA TYR A 60 -3.05 -3.08 6.32
C TYR A 60 -2.34 -3.50 7.63
N SER A 61 -3.04 -4.24 8.48
CA SER A 61 -2.49 -4.81 9.71
C SER A 61 -3.03 -6.22 9.92
N MET A 62 -2.11 -7.17 10.15
CA MET A 62 -2.46 -8.54 10.51
C MET A 62 -3.17 -8.60 11.88
N GLN A 63 -2.77 -7.75 12.83
CA GLN A 63 -3.35 -7.69 14.17
C GLN A 63 -4.77 -7.10 14.17
N VAL A 64 -5.08 -6.20 13.24
CA VAL A 64 -6.41 -5.55 13.17
C VAL A 64 -7.30 -6.24 12.13
N CYS A 65 -7.06 -6.01 10.84
CA CYS A 65 -7.94 -6.51 9.78
C CYS A 65 -7.77 -8.01 9.55
N GLY A 66 -6.54 -8.54 9.67
CA GLY A 66 -6.27 -9.97 9.59
C GLY A 66 -6.98 -10.77 10.70
N ALA A 67 -6.89 -10.32 11.95
CA ALA A 67 -7.58 -10.93 13.08
C ALA A 67 -9.11 -10.87 12.92
N ARG A 68 -9.67 -9.71 12.53
CA ARG A 68 -11.11 -9.57 12.25
C ARG A 68 -11.58 -10.53 11.17
N ALA A 69 -10.83 -10.65 10.07
CA ALA A 69 -11.15 -11.59 8.99
C ALA A 69 -11.07 -13.06 9.46
N LYS A 70 -10.07 -13.40 10.29
CA LYS A 70 -9.96 -14.73 10.92
C LYS A 70 -11.18 -15.05 11.80
N MET A 71 -11.58 -14.12 12.66
CA MET A 71 -12.72 -14.32 13.56
C MET A 71 -14.05 -14.42 12.83
N ARG A 72 -14.26 -13.65 11.75
CA ARG A 72 -15.44 -13.79 10.89
C ARG A 72 -15.52 -15.20 10.30
N ARG A 73 -14.42 -15.71 9.73
CA ARG A 73 -14.37 -17.08 9.19
C ARG A 73 -14.60 -18.15 10.25
N TYR A 74 -14.07 -17.95 11.45
CA TYR A 74 -14.28 -18.86 12.57
C TYR A 74 -15.76 -18.94 12.96
N ARG A 75 -16.44 -17.79 13.11
CA ARG A 75 -17.86 -17.71 13.48
C ARG A 75 -18.82 -18.14 12.38
N ALA A 76 -18.42 -18.00 11.11
CA ALA A 76 -19.22 -18.44 9.96
C ALA A 76 -19.26 -19.96 9.80
N LYS A 77 -18.40 -20.71 10.51
CA LYS A 77 -18.54 -22.16 10.61
C LYS A 77 -19.65 -22.44 11.62
N GLU A 78 -20.72 -23.07 11.15
CA GLU A 78 -21.75 -23.62 12.01
C GLU A 78 -21.10 -24.58 13.02
N PRO A 79 -21.51 -24.57 14.31
CA PRO A 79 -21.09 -25.62 15.23
C PRO A 79 -21.59 -26.95 14.64
N ARG A 80 -20.66 -27.84 14.32
CA ARG A 80 -20.99 -29.21 13.96
C ARG A 80 -21.49 -29.96 15.19
#